data_AF-A0A6P6ND08-F1
#
_entry.id   AF-A0A6P6ND08-F1
#
_cell.length_a   1.000
_cell.length_b   1.000
_cell.length_c   1.000
_cell.angle_alpha   90.00
_cell.angle_beta   90.00
_cell.angle_gamma   90.00
#
_symmetry.space_group_name_H-M   'P 1'
#
loop_
_entity.id
_entity.type
_entity.pdbx_description
1 polymer ?
#
loop_
_entity_poly.entity_id
_entity_poly.type
_entity_poly.pdbx_seq_one_letter_code
_entity_poly.pdbx_strand_id
1 'polypeptide(L)'
;MSLRAKALYTFQSENKEEINIQENEELVIFDENSVDGWLQGENSRGERGLFPASYVHIIRNRSGSNLTDHSLSSPESSPGRDVSYIHAPSMTLPSDDDDDWDDWDETSTVVEDEDPRRGVGANGHSQNPYSNPNVHYRPKPYMERQDSMSSNRKGSMVGRNLNRFSSFVRSGVEAFILGDVPMMAKIAESYSIEMGPRGPQWKENPQPFTCSVEDPTKQTKFKGIKTYISYRVTPSHNGRPVYRRYKQFDWLYNRLLHKFTVISIPHLPEKQATGRFEEDFIEKRKRRLILWMDHMTSHPVLSQYEGFEHFLMCADDKQWKLGKRRAEKDEMVGAHFMLTFQIPNEHQDLQDVEERIDSFKVFAKKMDDSVMQLTHVTSELVRKHLGGFRKEFQRLGNAFQSISQSFLLDPPYNSDSLSNAISHTGRTYENIGEMFAEQPKYDLFHMLDKLSLYQGLLSNFPDIIHLQKGAFAKVKESQRMSDEGKMDQEEAHGIRKRCRTVGFALQAEMNHFHQRREVDFKEMMQAYLRQQIAFYQRVGQQLERTLRMYDNL
;
A
#
# COMPACT_ATOMS: atom_id res chain seq x y z
N MET A 1 21.79 -1.79 30.19
CA MET A 1 20.47 -1.69 30.83
C MET A 1 19.61 -2.81 30.25
N SER A 2 18.98 -3.62 31.08
CA SER A 2 18.00 -4.61 30.59
C SER A 2 16.79 -3.85 30.04
N LEU A 3 16.48 -4.05 28.75
CA LEU A 3 15.27 -3.50 28.16
C LEU A 3 14.06 -4.26 28.72
N ARG A 4 13.01 -3.53 29.06
CA ARG A 4 11.75 -4.11 29.52
C ARG A 4 10.70 -3.93 28.45
N ALA A 5 9.80 -4.91 28.32
CA ALA A 5 8.63 -4.81 27.48
C ALA A 5 7.40 -5.31 28.22
N LYS A 6 6.23 -4.87 27.77
CA LYS A 6 4.94 -5.33 28.28
C LYS A 6 4.17 -6.02 27.17
N ALA A 7 3.68 -7.24 27.42
CA ALA A 7 2.86 -7.97 26.48
C ALA A 7 1.52 -7.27 26.25
N LEU A 8 1.16 -7.06 24.99
CA LEU A 8 -0.10 -6.48 24.54
C LEU A 8 -1.17 -7.55 24.27
N TYR A 9 -0.74 -8.79 24.00
CA TYR A 9 -1.62 -9.92 23.69
C TYR A 9 -1.07 -11.20 24.31
N THR A 10 -1.96 -12.16 24.57
CA THR A 10 -1.54 -13.51 24.99
C THR A 10 -1.03 -14.30 23.78
N PHE A 11 0.14 -14.92 23.92
CA PHE A 11 0.74 -15.79 22.92
C PHE A 11 1.05 -17.14 23.57
N GLN A 12 0.60 -18.21 22.90
CA GLN A 12 0.89 -19.58 23.29
C GLN A 12 1.97 -20.13 22.37
N SER A 13 3.06 -20.64 22.94
CA SER A 13 4.16 -21.22 22.19
C SER A 13 3.75 -22.54 21.55
N GLU A 14 4.13 -22.71 20.28
CA GLU A 14 3.93 -23.97 19.54
C GLU A 14 5.22 -24.80 19.50
N ASN A 15 6.37 -24.18 19.81
CA ASN A 15 7.70 -24.79 19.78
C ASN A 15 8.43 -24.69 21.13
N LYS A 16 9.47 -25.53 21.30
CA LYS A 16 10.30 -25.57 22.53
C LYS A 16 11.24 -24.37 22.69
N GLU A 17 11.48 -23.61 21.63
CA GLU A 17 12.35 -22.43 21.63
C GLU A 17 11.57 -21.12 21.89
N GLU A 18 10.23 -21.23 21.96
CA GLU A 18 9.30 -20.13 22.21
C GLU A 18 8.79 -20.17 23.65
N ILE A 19 8.42 -19.01 24.17
CA ILE A 19 7.81 -18.89 25.49
C ILE A 19 6.38 -18.38 25.40
N ASN A 20 5.54 -18.88 26.31
CA ASN A 20 4.20 -18.35 26.48
C ASN A 20 4.28 -16.94 27.13
N ILE A 21 3.53 -15.98 26.61
CA ILE A 21 3.36 -14.66 27.22
C ILE A 21 1.88 -14.37 27.41
N GLN A 22 1.48 -13.79 28.53
CA GLN A 22 0.10 -13.37 28.79
C GLN A 22 -0.07 -11.87 28.58
N GLU A 23 -1.25 -11.44 28.15
CA GLU A 23 -1.57 -10.03 28.03
C GLU A 23 -1.29 -9.30 29.37
N ASN A 24 -0.63 -8.14 29.28
CA ASN A 24 -0.13 -7.33 30.39
C ASN A 24 1.07 -7.89 31.19
N GLU A 25 1.66 -9.02 30.80
CA GLU A 25 2.87 -9.57 31.42
C GLU A 25 4.12 -8.70 31.14
N GLU A 26 4.99 -8.52 32.14
CA GLU A 26 6.30 -7.85 31.97
C GLU A 26 7.37 -8.84 31.52
N LEU A 27 8.16 -8.42 30.52
CA LEU A 27 9.20 -9.21 29.88
C LEU A 27 10.54 -8.48 29.93
N VAL A 28 11.63 -9.22 30.07
CA VAL A 28 13.00 -8.70 29.98
C VAL A 28 13.60 -9.12 28.64
N ILE A 29 13.99 -8.14 27.82
CA ILE A 29 14.59 -8.39 26.49
C ILE A 29 16.10 -8.50 26.62
N PHE A 30 16.67 -9.55 26.05
CA PHE A 30 18.12 -9.78 26.02
C PHE A 30 18.79 -9.32 24.73
N ASP A 31 18.08 -9.37 23.60
CA ASP A 31 18.58 -8.92 22.29
C ASP A 31 17.48 -8.18 21.51
N GLU A 32 17.75 -6.95 21.07
CA GLU A 32 16.88 -6.17 20.17
C GLU A 32 17.13 -6.49 18.69
N ASN A 33 18.21 -7.22 18.34
CA ASN A 33 18.62 -7.49 16.96
C ASN A 33 18.05 -8.80 16.37
N SER A 34 16.99 -9.36 16.94
CA SER A 34 16.44 -10.62 16.43
C SER A 34 15.69 -10.43 15.10
N VAL A 35 16.02 -11.33 14.18
CA VAL A 35 15.65 -11.35 12.76
C VAL A 35 14.15 -11.62 12.60
N ASP A 36 13.52 -10.94 11.63
CA ASP A 36 12.16 -11.27 11.15
C ASP A 36 10.99 -11.06 12.14
N GLY A 37 11.07 -10.07 13.03
CA GLY A 37 9.92 -9.63 13.83
C GLY A 37 9.66 -10.43 15.12
N TRP A 38 10.67 -11.16 15.60
CA TRP A 38 10.67 -11.83 16.90
C TRP A 38 11.64 -11.14 17.87
N LEU A 39 11.43 -11.31 19.18
CA LEU A 39 12.30 -10.83 20.26
C LEU A 39 12.70 -12.01 21.16
N GLN A 40 13.95 -12.01 21.63
CA GLN A 40 14.42 -12.97 22.62
C GLN A 40 14.43 -12.35 24.02
N GLY A 41 13.79 -13.01 24.97
CA GLY A 41 13.71 -12.52 26.34
C GLY A 41 13.30 -13.56 27.37
N GLU A 42 13.02 -13.08 28.57
CA GLU A 42 12.54 -13.85 29.71
C GLU A 42 11.20 -13.32 30.19
N ASN A 43 10.26 -14.21 30.46
CA ASN A 43 8.94 -13.84 30.99
C ASN A 43 8.92 -13.75 32.52
N SER A 44 7.77 -13.38 33.10
CA SER A 44 7.63 -13.21 34.55
C SER A 44 7.80 -14.52 35.33
N ARG A 45 7.72 -15.67 34.65
CA ARG A 45 7.90 -17.02 35.20
C ARG A 45 9.36 -17.50 35.12
N GLY A 46 10.28 -16.70 34.57
CA GLY A 46 11.69 -17.06 34.41
C GLY A 46 11.98 -17.96 33.21
N GLU A 47 11.00 -18.16 32.32
CA GLU A 47 11.17 -18.95 31.10
C GLU A 47 11.83 -18.09 30.02
N ARG A 48 12.85 -18.62 29.35
CA ARG A 48 13.62 -17.92 28.31
C ARG A 48 13.32 -18.49 26.93
N GLY A 49 13.07 -17.60 25.98
CA GLY A 49 12.87 -17.99 24.58
C GLY A 49 12.38 -16.84 23.73
N LEU A 50 11.84 -17.19 22.56
CA LEU A 50 11.38 -16.24 21.55
C LEU A 50 9.89 -15.92 21.73
N PHE A 51 9.52 -14.67 21.46
CA PHE A 51 8.14 -14.20 21.35
C PHE A 51 8.00 -13.13 20.26
N PRO A 52 6.82 -12.94 19.64
CA PRO A 52 6.67 -11.98 18.54
C PRO A 52 6.83 -10.52 18.99
N ALA A 53 7.58 -9.71 18.24
CA ALA A 53 7.79 -8.30 18.53
C ALA A 53 6.49 -7.49 18.47
N SER A 54 5.55 -7.88 17.60
CA SER A 54 4.23 -7.25 17.47
C SER A 54 3.30 -7.50 18.67
N TYR A 55 3.64 -8.47 19.53
CA TYR A 55 2.82 -8.84 20.69
C TYR A 55 3.24 -8.11 21.97
N VAL A 56 4.25 -7.24 21.89
CA VAL A 56 4.83 -6.56 23.05
C VAL A 56 5.09 -5.08 22.78
N HIS A 57 5.04 -4.26 23.83
CA HIS A 57 5.40 -2.86 23.80
C HIS A 57 6.67 -2.61 24.62
N ILE A 58 7.74 -2.15 23.97
CA ILE A 58 9.03 -1.91 24.62
C ILE A 58 8.98 -0.62 25.44
N ILE A 59 9.26 -0.73 26.74
CA ILE A 59 9.31 0.37 27.69
C ILE A 59 10.73 0.93 27.73
N ARG A 60 10.96 2.05 27.03
CA ARG A 60 12.24 2.77 27.05
C ARG A 60 12.21 3.89 28.11
N ASN A 61 12.97 3.74 29.20
CA ASN A 61 13.18 4.83 30.16
C ASN A 61 14.07 5.91 29.53
N ARG A 62 13.52 7.11 29.35
CA ARG A 62 14.24 8.27 28.83
C ARG A 62 15.07 8.90 29.95
N SER A 63 16.33 8.49 30.09
CA SER A 63 17.33 9.12 30.96
C SER A 63 18.39 9.78 30.08
N GLY A 64 18.37 11.11 30.01
CA GLY A 64 19.22 11.90 29.10
C GLY A 64 20.62 12.23 29.62
N SER A 65 21.44 12.75 28.71
CA SER A 65 22.44 13.77 28.99
C SER A 65 22.59 14.72 27.80
N ASN A 66 22.45 16.02 28.11
CA ASN A 66 22.66 17.21 27.27
C ASN A 66 24.15 17.40 26.96
N LEU A 67 24.54 18.21 25.97
CA LEU A 67 24.78 19.68 25.99
C LEU A 67 25.25 20.04 24.55
N THR A 68 25.04 21.19 23.89
CA THR A 68 24.61 22.58 24.13
C THR A 68 24.42 23.18 22.71
N ASP A 69 23.72 24.27 22.39
CA ASP A 69 23.57 25.51 23.13
C ASP A 69 22.49 26.44 22.53
N HIS A 70 21.87 27.21 23.44
CA HIS A 70 21.28 28.56 23.36
C HIS A 70 20.45 29.08 22.16
N SER A 71 19.39 29.89 22.32
CA SER A 71 18.59 30.42 23.45
C SER A 71 17.47 31.33 22.87
N LEU A 72 16.50 31.67 23.74
CA LEU A 72 15.56 32.82 23.70
C LEU A 72 14.28 32.62 22.87
N SER A 73 13.06 32.92 23.33
CA SER A 73 12.50 33.38 24.63
C SER A 73 10.98 33.49 24.47
N SER A 74 10.19 33.39 25.55
CA SER A 74 8.88 34.06 25.70
C SER A 74 8.47 34.10 27.18
N PRO A 75 7.90 35.21 27.70
CA PRO A 75 7.77 35.44 29.14
C PRO A 75 6.36 35.17 29.73
N GLU A 76 6.35 34.80 31.02
CA GLU A 76 5.49 35.24 32.17
C GLU A 76 3.96 35.38 32.00
N SER A 77 3.05 35.06 32.95
CA SER A 77 3.08 34.90 34.41
C SER A 77 1.72 34.38 34.98
N SER A 78 1.79 33.81 36.20
CA SER A 78 0.82 33.87 37.33
C SER A 78 -0.37 32.87 37.51
N PRO A 79 -0.79 32.61 38.79
CA PRO A 79 -1.33 31.30 39.22
C PRO A 79 -2.69 31.31 39.95
N GLY A 80 -3.33 30.12 40.01
CA GLY A 80 -4.17 29.67 41.15
C GLY A 80 -5.67 29.51 40.93
N ARG A 81 -6.19 28.27 41.08
CA ARG A 81 -7.32 27.88 41.98
C ARG A 81 -7.73 26.40 41.81
N ASP A 82 -8.05 25.78 42.94
CA ASP A 82 -8.68 24.46 43.11
C ASP A 82 -10.00 24.28 42.33
N VAL A 83 -10.36 23.02 42.02
CA VAL A 83 -11.63 22.37 42.41
C VAL A 83 -11.81 20.98 41.72
N SER A 84 -11.96 19.96 42.59
CA SER A 84 -12.65 18.67 42.51
C SER A 84 -12.88 17.86 41.21
N TYR A 85 -12.53 16.57 41.35
CA TYR A 85 -13.08 15.37 40.71
C TYR A 85 -14.56 15.43 40.26
N ILE A 86 -14.79 15.05 38.99
CA ILE A 86 -15.99 14.33 38.55
C ILE A 86 -15.56 13.20 37.59
N HIS A 87 -15.88 11.98 37.98
CA HIS A 87 -15.88 10.77 37.14
C HIS A 87 -16.97 10.87 36.06
N ALA A 88 -16.64 10.54 34.81
CA ALA A 88 -17.61 10.17 33.79
C ALA A 88 -17.11 8.91 33.05
N PRO A 89 -18.02 7.99 32.67
CA PRO A 89 -17.68 6.60 32.39
C PRO A 89 -17.11 6.39 30.98
N SER A 90 -16.27 5.36 30.90
CA SER A 90 -15.78 4.72 29.69
C SER A 90 -16.94 4.29 28.78
N MET A 91 -16.93 4.77 27.53
CA MET A 91 -17.68 4.15 26.43
C MET A 91 -16.65 3.60 25.44
N THR A 92 -16.46 2.29 25.53
CA THR A 92 -15.79 1.45 24.55
C THR A 92 -16.55 1.50 23.23
N LEU A 93 -15.90 2.02 22.18
CA LEU A 93 -16.36 1.90 20.80
C LEU A 93 -16.01 0.49 20.28
N PRO A 94 -16.98 -0.28 19.73
CA PRO A 94 -16.69 -1.54 19.05
C PRO A 94 -16.02 -1.30 17.70
N SER A 95 -15.14 -2.23 17.30
CA SER A 95 -14.60 -2.34 15.95
C SER A 95 -15.71 -2.71 14.96
N ASP A 96 -15.85 -1.93 13.89
CA ASP A 96 -16.69 -2.26 12.73
C ASP A 96 -16.07 -3.43 11.95
N ASP A 97 -16.46 -4.65 12.31
CA ASP A 97 -16.48 -5.81 11.40
C ASP A 97 -17.79 -5.76 10.61
N ASP A 98 -17.72 -5.26 9.39
CA ASP A 98 -18.87 -4.98 8.53
C ASP A 98 -18.80 -5.83 7.23
N ASP A 99 -18.55 -7.13 7.38
CA ASP A 99 -18.46 -8.12 6.30
C ASP A 99 -19.22 -9.44 6.66
N ASP A 100 -20.57 -9.43 6.69
CA ASP A 100 -21.34 -10.71 6.65
C ASP A 100 -22.74 -10.66 5.99
N TRP A 101 -23.09 -9.61 5.24
CA TRP A 101 -24.46 -9.46 4.71
C TRP A 101 -24.62 -9.73 3.20
N ASP A 102 -23.58 -10.20 2.50
CA ASP A 102 -23.63 -10.46 1.06
C ASP A 102 -23.91 -11.96 0.69
N ASP A 103 -24.10 -12.87 1.67
CA ASP A 103 -24.19 -14.34 1.44
C ASP A 103 -25.54 -14.99 1.84
N TRP A 104 -26.52 -14.23 2.33
CA TRP A 104 -27.77 -14.80 2.90
C TRP A 104 -28.91 -15.09 1.91
N ASP A 105 -28.72 -14.85 0.62
CA ASP A 105 -29.72 -15.16 -0.41
C ASP A 105 -29.26 -16.34 -1.29
N GLU A 106 -29.37 -17.58 -0.78
CA GLU A 106 -29.69 -18.80 -1.57
C GLU A 106 -29.76 -20.08 -0.71
N THR A 107 -30.76 -20.18 0.17
CA THR A 107 -31.35 -21.50 0.48
C THR A 107 -32.85 -21.37 0.69
N SER A 108 -33.58 -21.09 -0.38
CA SER A 108 -35.02 -21.35 -0.42
C SER A 108 -35.41 -21.68 -1.85
N THR A 109 -35.31 -22.98 -2.15
CA THR A 109 -36.09 -23.62 -3.19
C THR A 109 -37.57 -23.28 -2.98
N VAL A 110 -38.15 -22.56 -3.93
CA VAL A 110 -39.59 -22.33 -3.97
C VAL A 110 -40.25 -23.67 -4.28
N VAL A 111 -40.87 -24.27 -3.27
CA VAL A 111 -41.92 -25.28 -3.42
C VAL A 111 -43.25 -24.54 -3.44
N GLU A 112 -44.12 -24.99 -4.34
CA GLU A 112 -45.45 -24.42 -4.62
C GLU A 112 -46.35 -24.40 -3.36
N ASP A 113 -47.08 -23.31 -3.17
CA ASP A 113 -48.12 -23.14 -2.15
C ASP A 113 -49.41 -23.91 -2.53
N GLU A 114 -49.89 -24.75 -1.61
CA GLU A 114 -51.31 -25.12 -1.47
C GLU A 114 -51.85 -24.60 -0.13
N ASP A 115 -52.75 -23.62 -0.25
CA ASP A 115 -53.89 -23.17 0.57
C ASP A 115 -53.91 -23.22 2.14
N PRO A 116 -54.43 -22.17 2.84
CA PRO A 116 -54.25 -21.97 4.27
C PRO A 116 -55.48 -22.34 5.10
N ARG A 117 -55.30 -22.97 6.28
CA ARG A 117 -56.30 -22.93 7.37
C ARG A 117 -55.68 -22.95 8.77
N ARG A 118 -55.90 -21.83 9.49
CA ARG A 118 -56.13 -21.65 10.95
C ARG A 118 -55.16 -22.37 11.93
N GLY A 119 -54.54 -21.74 12.93
CA GLY A 119 -54.72 -20.44 13.59
C GLY A 119 -54.39 -20.60 15.08
N VAL A 120 -53.93 -19.51 15.72
CA VAL A 120 -53.86 -19.26 17.19
C VAL A 120 -52.83 -20.12 17.96
N GLY A 121 -51.96 -19.65 18.84
CA GLY A 121 -51.70 -18.35 19.47
C GLY A 121 -50.79 -18.57 20.69
N ALA A 122 -49.70 -17.81 20.76
CA ALA A 122 -49.22 -17.06 21.92
C ALA A 122 -48.80 -17.75 23.25
N ASN A 123 -47.55 -17.40 23.61
CA ASN A 123 -47.01 -17.12 24.95
C ASN A 123 -46.66 -18.25 25.93
N GLY A 124 -45.43 -18.16 26.43
CA GLY A 124 -45.18 -18.31 27.88
C GLY A 124 -44.02 -19.23 28.25
N HIS A 125 -42.84 -18.64 28.47
CA HIS A 125 -41.77 -19.27 29.24
C HIS A 125 -42.19 -19.50 30.71
N SER A 126 -41.88 -20.67 31.27
CA SER A 126 -40.76 -20.89 32.20
C SER A 126 -41.01 -22.08 33.14
N GLN A 127 -39.91 -22.67 33.61
CA GLN A 127 -39.74 -23.63 34.73
C GLN A 127 -39.61 -25.13 34.41
N ASN A 128 -38.37 -25.62 34.58
CA ASN A 128 -38.02 -26.97 35.06
C ASN A 128 -38.22 -26.99 36.59
N PRO A 129 -38.63 -28.11 37.25
CA PRO A 129 -37.67 -29.19 37.63
C PRO A 129 -38.25 -30.62 37.85
N TYR A 130 -37.33 -31.57 38.14
CA TYR A 130 -37.46 -32.96 38.66
C TYR A 130 -37.59 -34.10 37.62
N SER A 131 -36.50 -34.85 37.36
CA SER A 131 -36.11 -36.17 37.95
C SER A 131 -37.05 -37.31 37.53
N ASN A 132 -36.66 -38.43 36.91
CA ASN A 132 -35.52 -39.35 37.11
C ASN A 132 -35.58 -40.44 35.96
N PRO A 133 -34.97 -41.64 36.06
CA PRO A 133 -33.60 -42.04 35.76
C PRO A 133 -33.48 -43.02 34.55
N ASN A 134 -32.43 -42.92 33.74
CA ASN A 134 -31.77 -44.11 33.18
C ASN A 134 -30.43 -43.75 32.56
N VAL A 135 -29.40 -43.74 33.41
CA VAL A 135 -28.00 -43.67 33.00
C VAL A 135 -27.41 -45.06 33.16
N HIS A 136 -27.17 -45.74 32.05
CA HIS A 136 -26.21 -46.83 31.97
C HIS A 136 -24.99 -46.33 31.20
N TYR A 137 -23.91 -46.17 31.95
CA TYR A 137 -22.56 -45.94 31.46
C TYR A 137 -22.13 -47.13 30.59
N ARG A 138 -21.89 -46.86 29.31
CA ARG A 138 -21.04 -47.71 28.47
C ARG A 138 -19.82 -46.88 28.05
N PRO A 139 -18.60 -47.25 28.49
CA PRO A 139 -17.38 -46.55 28.07
C PRO A 139 -17.22 -46.69 26.56
N LYS A 140 -17.10 -45.56 25.86
CA LYS A 140 -16.65 -45.56 24.46
C LYS A 140 -15.17 -45.97 24.43
N PRO A 141 -14.76 -46.85 23.50
CA PRO A 141 -13.39 -47.27 23.36
C PRO A 141 -12.49 -46.09 22.94
N TYR A 142 -11.27 -46.12 23.45
CA TYR A 142 -10.15 -45.25 23.11
C TYR A 142 -9.94 -45.31 21.58
N MET A 143 -10.29 -44.22 20.87
CA MET A 143 -9.86 -44.06 19.49
C MET A 143 -8.37 -43.71 19.53
N GLU A 144 -7.54 -44.71 19.30
CA GLU A 144 -6.16 -44.53 18.87
C GLU A 144 -6.14 -43.53 17.72
N ARG A 145 -5.22 -42.55 17.83
CA ARG A 145 -4.85 -41.66 16.73
C ARG A 145 -4.60 -42.52 15.51
N GLN A 146 -5.47 -42.36 14.52
CA GLN A 146 -5.22 -42.86 13.18
C GLN A 146 -4.13 -41.94 12.63
N ASP A 147 -2.87 -42.32 12.89
CA ASP A 147 -1.72 -41.79 12.18
C ASP A 147 -2.04 -41.95 10.69
N SER A 148 -2.27 -40.81 10.05
CA SER A 148 -2.48 -40.71 8.63
C SER A 148 -1.36 -41.44 7.93
N MET A 149 -1.75 -42.52 7.26
CA MET A 149 -0.91 -43.35 6.42
C MET A 149 -0.02 -42.46 5.56
N SER A 150 1.27 -42.74 5.64
CA SER A 150 2.33 -42.23 4.80
C SER A 150 1.93 -42.31 3.33
N SER A 151 1.49 -41.19 2.75
CA SER A 151 1.54 -41.04 1.31
C SER A 151 3.00 -40.94 0.93
N ASN A 152 3.51 -41.98 0.28
CA ASN A 152 4.88 -42.13 -0.18
C ASN A 152 5.16 -41.20 -1.39
N ARG A 153 4.93 -39.90 -1.25
CA ARG A 153 5.45 -38.90 -2.19
C ARG A 153 6.90 -38.65 -1.78
N LYS A 154 7.84 -38.85 -2.72
CA LYS A 154 9.24 -38.41 -2.58
C LYS A 154 9.25 -37.01 -1.96
N GLY A 155 9.62 -36.90 -0.69
CA GLY A 155 9.90 -35.60 -0.09
C GLY A 155 11.11 -35.03 -0.81
N SER A 156 11.08 -33.74 -1.14
CA SER A 156 12.26 -33.06 -1.68
C SER A 156 13.44 -33.31 -0.74
N MET A 157 14.57 -33.76 -1.29
CA MET A 157 15.77 -34.08 -0.50
C MET A 157 16.44 -32.83 0.08
N VAL A 158 16.10 -31.66 -0.49
CA VAL A 158 16.47 -30.34 0.01
C VAL A 158 15.51 -29.94 1.13
N GLY A 159 16.04 -29.48 2.27
CA GLY A 159 15.22 -29.15 3.44
C GLY A 159 14.24 -28.02 3.11
N ARG A 160 13.00 -28.09 3.59
CA ARG A 160 12.07 -26.95 3.48
C ARG A 160 12.43 -25.88 4.50
N ASN A 161 12.14 -24.62 4.17
CA ASN A 161 12.36 -23.53 5.10
C ASN A 161 11.44 -23.68 6.33
N LEU A 162 12.02 -23.53 7.52
CA LEU A 162 11.31 -23.67 8.79
C LEU A 162 10.36 -22.48 9.03
N ASN A 163 10.70 -21.31 8.49
CA ASN A 163 9.84 -20.12 8.59
C ASN A 163 8.77 -20.09 7.49
N ARG A 164 7.60 -20.68 7.78
CA ARG A 164 6.42 -20.67 6.89
C ARG A 164 5.86 -19.27 6.60
N PHE A 165 6.20 -18.28 7.40
CA PHE A 165 5.70 -16.90 7.24
C PHE A 165 6.59 -16.04 6.33
N SER A 166 7.79 -16.53 5.97
CA SER A 166 8.65 -15.83 5.02
C SER A 166 7.95 -15.61 3.68
N SER A 167 8.23 -14.49 3.02
CA SER A 167 7.68 -14.19 1.70
C SER A 167 8.04 -15.26 0.66
N PHE A 168 9.20 -15.91 0.81
CA PHE A 168 9.64 -17.05 -0.01
C PHE A 168 8.71 -18.27 0.07
N VAL A 169 8.20 -18.58 1.28
CA VAL A 169 7.26 -19.70 1.47
C VAL A 169 5.84 -19.27 1.11
N ARG A 170 5.38 -18.11 1.59
CA ARG A 170 4.00 -17.62 1.37
C ARG A 170 3.69 -17.37 -0.11
N SER A 171 4.67 -16.90 -0.88
CA SER A 171 4.53 -16.72 -2.35
C SER A 171 4.44 -18.04 -3.12
N GLY A 172 4.81 -19.16 -2.48
CA GLY A 172 4.92 -20.47 -3.11
C GLY A 172 6.15 -20.65 -4.00
N VAL A 173 7.07 -19.67 -4.04
CA VAL A 173 8.30 -19.78 -4.83
C VAL A 173 9.15 -20.93 -4.34
N GLU A 174 9.22 -21.21 -3.03
CA GLU A 174 9.93 -22.40 -2.54
C GLU A 174 9.40 -23.70 -3.17
N ALA A 175 8.07 -23.89 -3.14
CA ALA A 175 7.44 -25.07 -3.72
C ALA A 175 7.71 -25.16 -5.23
N PHE A 176 7.69 -24.03 -5.95
CA PHE A 176 8.08 -23.98 -7.35
C PHE A 176 9.53 -24.41 -7.53
N ILE A 177 10.47 -23.83 -6.79
CA ILE A 177 11.90 -24.14 -6.90
C ILE A 177 12.17 -25.62 -6.59
N LEU A 178 11.49 -26.22 -5.60
CA LEU A 178 11.64 -27.63 -5.26
C LEU A 178 10.95 -28.58 -6.25
N GLY A 179 10.08 -28.07 -7.12
CA GLY A 179 9.33 -28.89 -8.09
C GLY A 179 8.10 -29.57 -7.48
N ASP A 180 7.63 -29.07 -6.34
CA ASP A 180 6.44 -29.56 -5.63
C ASP A 180 5.14 -29.04 -6.24
N VAL A 181 5.21 -28.16 -7.25
CA VAL A 181 4.06 -27.58 -7.94
C VAL A 181 3.56 -28.55 -9.01
N PRO A 182 2.32 -29.07 -8.91
CA PRO A 182 1.75 -29.95 -9.91
C PRO A 182 1.68 -29.27 -11.29
N MET A 183 2.11 -29.98 -12.33
CA MET A 183 1.91 -29.54 -13.71
C MET A 183 0.42 -29.58 -14.05
N MET A 184 -0.10 -28.45 -14.53
CA MET A 184 -1.49 -28.36 -14.97
C MET A 184 -1.62 -28.78 -16.44
N ALA A 185 -2.70 -29.47 -16.78
CA ALA A 185 -2.92 -30.01 -18.13
C ALA A 185 -3.12 -28.94 -19.22
N LYS A 186 -3.47 -27.71 -18.85
CA LYS A 186 -3.66 -26.60 -19.79
C LYS A 186 -3.24 -25.27 -19.14
N ILE A 187 -2.16 -24.68 -19.64
CA ILE A 187 -1.73 -23.33 -19.29
C ILE A 187 -2.24 -22.40 -20.40
N ALA A 188 -3.28 -21.63 -20.12
CA ALA A 188 -3.96 -20.77 -21.11
C ALA A 188 -3.25 -19.42 -21.31
N GLU A 189 -2.54 -18.93 -20.29
CA GLU A 189 -1.79 -17.67 -20.32
C GLU A 189 -0.29 -17.93 -20.39
N SER A 190 0.44 -17.10 -21.13
CA SER A 190 1.90 -17.19 -21.14
C SER A 190 2.54 -15.83 -21.33
N TYR A 191 3.54 -15.54 -20.52
CA TYR A 191 4.30 -14.29 -20.56
C TYR A 191 5.74 -14.58 -20.94
N SER A 192 6.19 -13.98 -22.04
CA SER A 192 7.54 -14.21 -22.57
C SER A 192 8.52 -13.17 -22.04
N ILE A 193 9.72 -13.63 -21.73
CA ILE A 193 10.88 -12.80 -21.42
C ILE A 193 11.85 -12.93 -22.59
N GLU A 194 12.36 -11.80 -23.07
CA GLU A 194 13.31 -11.73 -24.18
C GLU A 194 14.60 -11.04 -23.75
N MET A 195 15.66 -11.24 -24.52
CA MET A 195 16.93 -10.58 -24.28
C MET A 195 16.97 -9.26 -25.05
N GLY A 196 17.05 -8.17 -24.29
CA GLY A 196 17.18 -6.82 -24.81
C GLY A 196 18.58 -6.25 -24.60
N PRO A 197 18.81 -4.98 -25.01
CA PRO A 197 20.10 -4.31 -24.88
C PRO A 197 20.58 -4.13 -23.43
N ARG A 198 19.66 -4.22 -22.45
CA ARG A 198 19.94 -4.12 -21.00
C ARG A 198 19.77 -5.47 -20.27
N GLY A 199 19.83 -6.57 -21.03
CA GLY A 199 19.58 -7.93 -20.55
C GLY A 199 18.10 -8.32 -20.60
N PRO A 200 17.64 -9.23 -19.72
CA PRO A 200 16.27 -9.75 -19.74
C PRO A 200 15.21 -8.66 -19.63
N GLN A 201 14.19 -8.67 -20.48
CA GLN A 201 13.06 -7.74 -20.43
C GLN A 201 11.75 -8.46 -20.75
N TRP A 202 10.64 -7.96 -20.21
CA TRP A 202 9.32 -8.46 -20.57
C TRP A 202 9.09 -8.21 -22.06
N LYS A 203 8.57 -9.21 -22.77
CA LYS A 203 8.10 -9.01 -24.14
C LYS A 203 6.90 -8.07 -24.11
N GLU A 204 6.94 -7.03 -24.95
CA GLU A 204 5.89 -6.02 -25.04
C GLU A 204 4.51 -6.63 -25.33
N ASN A 205 3.47 -5.96 -24.83
CA ASN A 205 2.09 -6.36 -25.09
C ASN A 205 1.81 -6.25 -26.61
N PRO A 206 1.33 -7.32 -27.27
CA PRO A 206 1.02 -7.29 -28.70
C PRO A 206 -0.08 -6.29 -29.08
N GLN A 207 -0.94 -5.92 -28.13
CA GLN A 207 -2.03 -4.95 -28.31
C GLN A 207 -1.96 -3.88 -27.21
N PRO A 208 -1.00 -2.94 -27.31
CA PRO A 208 -0.85 -1.89 -26.32
C PRO A 208 -2.07 -0.95 -26.35
N PHE A 209 -2.50 -0.52 -25.17
CA PHE A 209 -3.59 0.43 -25.02
C PHE A 209 -3.34 1.30 -23.79
N THR A 210 -3.99 2.46 -23.75
CA THR A 210 -4.07 3.33 -22.57
C THR A 210 -5.50 3.35 -22.03
N CYS A 211 -5.68 3.81 -20.79
CA CYS A 211 -7.00 3.96 -20.19
C CYS A 211 -7.12 5.28 -19.43
N SER A 212 -8.19 6.04 -19.71
CA SER A 212 -8.48 7.28 -18.98
C SER A 212 -9.35 7.02 -17.75
N VAL A 213 -9.17 7.84 -16.72
CA VAL A 213 -9.96 7.83 -15.47
C VAL A 213 -10.46 9.25 -15.21
N GLU A 214 -11.76 9.45 -15.38
CA GLU A 214 -12.39 10.78 -15.46
C GLU A 214 -13.70 10.84 -14.64
N ASP A 215 -14.35 12.01 -14.67
CA ASP A 215 -15.74 12.23 -14.23
C ASP A 215 -16.10 11.57 -12.88
N PRO A 216 -15.49 11.99 -11.75
CA PRO A 216 -15.88 11.48 -10.45
C PRO A 216 -17.34 11.87 -10.16
N THR A 217 -18.23 10.89 -10.18
CA THR A 217 -19.67 11.08 -10.02
C THR A 217 -20.17 10.44 -8.73
N LYS A 218 -20.98 11.18 -7.98
CA LYS A 218 -21.65 10.65 -6.79
C LYS A 218 -22.83 9.79 -7.22
N GLN A 219 -22.75 8.49 -6.94
CA GLN A 219 -23.82 7.53 -7.21
C GLN A 219 -24.44 7.04 -5.90
N THR A 220 -25.69 6.59 -5.98
CA THR A 220 -26.44 6.03 -4.86
C THR A 220 -26.91 4.61 -5.17
N LYS A 221 -26.95 3.76 -4.15
CA LYS A 221 -27.48 2.39 -4.16
C LYS A 221 -28.57 2.27 -3.11
N PHE A 222 -29.42 1.25 -3.26
CA PHE A 222 -30.50 0.93 -2.32
C PHE A 222 -31.40 2.15 -2.03
N LYS A 223 -31.90 2.79 -3.09
CA LYS A 223 -32.78 3.97 -3.00
C LYS A 223 -32.22 5.12 -2.15
N GLY A 224 -30.91 5.32 -2.15
CA GLY A 224 -30.26 6.46 -1.48
C GLY A 224 -29.54 6.11 -0.18
N ILE A 225 -29.72 4.91 0.35
CA ILE A 225 -29.11 4.48 1.64
C ILE A 225 -27.58 4.47 1.55
N LYS A 226 -27.02 4.04 0.41
CA LYS A 226 -25.57 3.92 0.24
C LYS A 226 -25.08 4.85 -0.87
N THR A 227 -24.19 5.78 -0.53
CA THR A 227 -23.61 6.71 -1.50
C THR A 227 -22.11 6.46 -1.68
N TYR A 228 -21.62 6.57 -2.91
CA TYR A 228 -20.20 6.38 -3.25
C TYR A 228 -19.79 7.22 -4.46
N ILE A 229 -18.50 7.46 -4.61
CA ILE A 229 -17.93 8.06 -5.82
C ILE A 229 -17.59 6.95 -6.81
N SER A 230 -18.05 7.12 -8.04
CA SER A 230 -17.70 6.29 -9.19
C SER A 230 -16.87 7.11 -10.17
N TYR A 231 -15.88 6.47 -10.76
CA TYR A 231 -15.01 7.03 -11.78
C TYR A 231 -15.41 6.44 -13.13
N ARG A 232 -15.38 7.27 -14.17
CA ARG A 232 -15.53 6.82 -15.55
C ARG A 232 -14.18 6.33 -16.05
N VAL A 233 -14.12 5.07 -16.44
CA VAL A 233 -12.91 4.39 -16.91
C VAL A 233 -13.09 4.06 -18.38
N THR A 234 -12.25 4.61 -19.26
CA THR A 234 -12.40 4.47 -20.72
C THR A 234 -11.11 3.95 -21.34
N PRO A 235 -11.06 2.67 -21.74
CA PRO A 235 -9.90 2.12 -22.45
C PRO A 235 -9.89 2.56 -23.93
N SER A 236 -8.71 2.92 -24.43
CA SER A 236 -8.50 3.47 -25.77
C SER A 236 -8.80 2.49 -26.91
N HIS A 237 -8.60 1.19 -26.72
CA HIS A 237 -8.76 0.19 -27.78
C HIS A 237 -10.23 -0.09 -28.16
N ASN A 238 -11.19 0.16 -27.26
CA ASN A 238 -12.62 -0.06 -27.54
C ASN A 238 -13.47 1.22 -27.41
N GLY A 239 -12.98 2.26 -26.71
CA GLY A 239 -13.68 3.53 -26.50
C GLY A 239 -14.97 3.45 -25.67
N ARG A 240 -15.29 2.31 -25.07
CA ARG A 240 -16.52 2.08 -24.30
C ARG A 240 -16.27 2.37 -22.82
N PRO A 241 -16.94 3.39 -22.24
CA PRO A 241 -16.73 3.72 -20.84
C PRO A 241 -17.40 2.70 -19.91
N VAL A 242 -16.72 2.36 -18.82
CA VAL A 242 -17.28 1.63 -17.69
C VAL A 242 -17.17 2.47 -16.42
N TYR A 243 -18.12 2.31 -15.51
CA TYR A 243 -18.13 3.03 -14.24
C TYR A 243 -17.59 2.12 -13.13
N ARG A 244 -16.58 2.62 -12.41
CA ARG A 244 -15.89 1.88 -11.35
C ARG A 244 -15.77 2.71 -10.10
N ARG A 245 -16.20 2.16 -8.96
CA ARG A 245 -15.98 2.77 -7.64
C ARG A 245 -14.67 2.30 -7.03
N TYR A 246 -14.14 3.04 -6.06
CA TYR A 246 -12.87 2.71 -5.39
C TYR A 246 -12.81 1.25 -4.85
N LYS A 247 -13.87 0.71 -4.23
CA LYS A 247 -13.87 -0.71 -3.75
C LYS A 247 -13.70 -1.74 -4.89
N GLN A 248 -13.99 -1.40 -6.15
CA GLN A 248 -13.69 -2.27 -7.29
C GLN A 248 -12.22 -2.19 -7.71
N PHE A 249 -11.58 -1.02 -7.60
CA PHE A 249 -10.13 -0.90 -7.76
C PHE A 249 -9.41 -1.69 -6.67
N ASP A 250 -9.85 -1.55 -5.42
CA ASP A 250 -9.32 -2.29 -4.26
C ASP A 250 -9.44 -3.80 -4.43
N TRP A 251 -10.57 -4.30 -4.93
CA TRP A 251 -10.72 -5.70 -5.29
C TRP A 251 -9.68 -6.14 -6.33
N LEU A 252 -9.54 -5.40 -7.43
CA LEU A 252 -8.58 -5.73 -8.48
C LEU A 252 -7.15 -5.72 -7.94
N TYR A 253 -6.78 -4.69 -7.18
CA TYR A 253 -5.47 -4.58 -6.53
C TYR A 253 -5.15 -5.82 -5.67
N ASN A 254 -6.10 -6.28 -4.84
CA ASN A 254 -5.90 -7.49 -4.05
C ASN A 254 -5.79 -8.76 -4.91
N ARG A 255 -6.46 -8.84 -6.06
CA ARG A 255 -6.29 -9.95 -7.01
C ARG A 255 -4.91 -9.93 -7.67
N LEU A 256 -4.42 -8.75 -8.04
CA LEU A 256 -3.09 -8.58 -8.62
C LEU A 256 -2.01 -9.02 -7.62
N LEU A 257 -2.07 -8.56 -6.37
CA LEU A 257 -1.12 -8.94 -5.31
C LEU A 257 -1.10 -10.45 -5.05
N HIS A 258 -2.26 -11.09 -5.12
CA HIS A 258 -2.38 -12.53 -4.91
C HIS A 258 -1.82 -13.35 -6.09
N LYS A 259 -1.97 -12.86 -7.32
CA LYS A 259 -1.53 -13.55 -8.54
C LYS A 259 -0.04 -13.34 -8.82
N PHE A 260 0.42 -12.10 -8.77
CA PHE A 260 1.73 -11.69 -9.27
C PHE A 260 2.72 -11.48 -8.10
N THR A 261 3.58 -12.47 -7.84
CA THR A 261 4.52 -12.44 -6.71
C THR A 261 5.88 -11.84 -7.03
N VAL A 262 6.26 -11.76 -8.31
CA VAL A 262 7.56 -11.23 -8.78
C VAL A 262 7.44 -9.89 -9.51
N ILE A 263 6.22 -9.34 -9.60
CA ILE A 263 5.94 -8.06 -10.28
C ILE A 263 5.65 -7.01 -9.22
N SER A 264 6.20 -5.81 -9.37
CA SER A 264 5.95 -4.71 -8.45
C SER A 264 4.62 -4.03 -8.79
N ILE A 265 3.62 -4.19 -7.92
CA ILE A 265 2.29 -3.59 -8.11
C ILE A 265 2.20 -2.30 -7.29
N PRO A 266 1.90 -1.14 -7.91
CA PRO A 266 1.78 0.12 -7.18
C PRO A 266 0.59 0.10 -6.23
N HIS A 267 0.80 0.66 -5.04
CA HIS A 267 -0.26 0.78 -4.03
C HIS A 267 -1.38 1.72 -4.50
N LEU A 268 -2.62 1.38 -4.13
CA LEU A 268 -3.75 2.28 -4.31
C LEU A 268 -3.68 3.47 -3.33
N PRO A 269 -4.27 4.63 -3.70
CA PRO A 269 -4.42 5.75 -2.77
C PRO A 269 -5.28 5.35 -1.57
N GLU A 270 -5.03 5.92 -0.39
CA GLU A 270 -5.63 5.49 0.88
C GLU A 270 -7.17 5.46 0.90
N LYS A 271 -7.70 4.51 1.68
CA LYS A 271 -9.11 4.47 2.09
C LYS A 271 -9.33 5.55 3.15
N GLN A 272 -10.36 6.38 2.97
CA GLN A 272 -10.74 7.42 3.92
C GLN A 272 -12.24 7.33 4.17
N ALA A 273 -12.64 7.23 5.43
CA ALA A 273 -14.05 7.14 5.85
C ALA A 273 -14.65 8.55 5.99
N THR A 274 -14.02 9.39 6.80
CA THR A 274 -14.40 10.80 7.02
C THR A 274 -13.91 11.67 5.87
N GLY A 275 -14.66 12.70 5.45
CA GLY A 275 -14.24 13.60 4.37
C GLY A 275 -14.20 12.96 2.96
N ARG A 276 -14.74 11.74 2.79
CA ARG A 276 -14.68 11.00 1.51
C ARG A 276 -15.39 11.68 0.32
N PHE A 277 -16.16 12.73 0.58
CA PHE A 277 -16.89 13.53 -0.41
C PHE A 277 -16.30 14.93 -0.59
N GLU A 278 -15.20 15.26 0.08
CA GLU A 278 -14.49 16.52 -0.10
C GLU A 278 -13.85 16.57 -1.48
N GLU A 279 -13.95 17.71 -2.15
CA GLU A 279 -13.47 17.89 -3.52
C GLU A 279 -11.96 17.66 -3.64
N ASP A 280 -11.17 18.24 -2.74
CA ASP A 280 -9.71 18.06 -2.69
C ASP A 280 -9.31 16.59 -2.55
N PHE A 281 -10.07 15.84 -1.74
CA PHE A 281 -9.84 14.42 -1.54
C PHE A 281 -10.17 13.61 -2.80
N ILE A 282 -11.33 13.87 -3.40
CA ILE A 282 -11.76 13.21 -4.63
C ILE A 282 -10.76 13.48 -5.76
N GLU A 283 -10.30 14.72 -5.89
CA GLU A 283 -9.37 15.14 -6.93
C GLU A 283 -7.99 14.51 -6.72
N LYS A 284 -7.45 14.53 -5.50
CA LYS A 284 -6.20 13.83 -5.15
C LYS A 284 -6.28 12.34 -5.45
N ARG A 285 -7.38 11.69 -5.06
CA ARG A 285 -7.60 10.27 -5.35
C ARG A 285 -7.68 10.01 -6.85
N LYS A 286 -8.41 10.85 -7.61
CA LYS A 286 -8.50 10.75 -9.08
C LYS A 286 -7.12 10.80 -9.72
N ARG A 287 -6.29 11.80 -9.38
CA ARG A 287 -4.92 11.92 -9.91
C ARG A 287 -4.08 10.68 -9.63
N ARG A 288 -4.16 10.12 -8.43
CA ARG A 288 -3.43 8.89 -8.08
C ARG A 288 -3.98 7.64 -8.77
N LEU A 289 -5.29 7.54 -8.97
CA LEU A 289 -5.90 6.45 -9.76
C LEU A 289 -5.51 6.53 -11.24
N ILE A 290 -5.35 7.74 -11.80
CA ILE A 290 -4.82 7.92 -13.16
C ILE A 290 -3.39 7.37 -13.26
N LEU A 291 -2.52 7.73 -12.31
CA LEU A 291 -1.14 7.21 -12.26
C LEU A 291 -1.09 5.70 -12.10
N TRP A 292 -1.95 5.16 -11.23
CA TRP A 292 -2.08 3.72 -11.04
C TRP A 292 -2.52 3.04 -12.34
N MET A 293 -3.57 3.55 -12.99
CA MET A 293 -4.09 3.00 -14.25
C MET A 293 -3.04 3.04 -15.38
N ASP A 294 -2.33 4.16 -15.51
CA ASP A 294 -1.26 4.34 -16.48
C ASP A 294 -0.12 3.33 -16.28
N HIS A 295 0.27 3.07 -15.03
CA HIS A 295 1.22 2.01 -14.71
C HIS A 295 0.68 0.62 -15.10
N MET A 296 -0.57 0.31 -14.75
CA MET A 296 -1.20 -0.97 -15.10
C MET A 296 -1.27 -1.21 -16.62
N THR A 297 -1.61 -0.18 -17.39
CA THR A 297 -1.73 -0.29 -18.86
C THR A 297 -0.38 -0.30 -19.57
N SER A 298 0.66 0.30 -18.99
CA SER A 298 2.02 0.32 -19.56
C SER A 298 2.85 -0.90 -19.20
N HIS A 299 2.45 -1.68 -18.20
CA HIS A 299 3.16 -2.89 -17.83
C HIS A 299 2.84 -4.05 -18.79
N PRO A 300 3.83 -4.69 -19.44
CA PRO A 300 3.58 -5.72 -20.46
C PRO A 300 2.80 -6.93 -19.93
N VAL A 301 3.08 -7.38 -18.71
CA VAL A 301 2.32 -8.48 -18.07
C VAL A 301 0.95 -8.03 -17.54
N LEU A 302 0.89 -7.00 -16.68
CA LEU A 302 -0.36 -6.61 -16.01
C LEU A 302 -1.46 -6.17 -16.98
N SER A 303 -1.11 -5.51 -18.09
CA SER A 303 -2.07 -5.06 -19.09
C SER A 303 -2.79 -6.20 -19.83
N GLN A 304 -2.24 -7.42 -19.79
CA GLN A 304 -2.79 -8.62 -20.42
C GLN A 304 -3.59 -9.51 -19.44
N TYR A 305 -3.72 -9.11 -18.17
CA TYR A 305 -4.42 -9.92 -17.17
C TYR A 305 -5.94 -9.96 -17.45
N GLU A 306 -6.54 -11.16 -17.56
CA GLU A 306 -7.98 -11.35 -17.80
C GLU A 306 -8.85 -10.62 -16.76
N GLY A 307 -8.46 -10.63 -15.47
CA GLY A 307 -9.19 -9.91 -14.43
C GLY A 307 -9.15 -8.39 -14.60
N PHE A 308 -8.07 -7.85 -15.18
CA PHE A 308 -7.98 -6.43 -15.54
C PHE A 308 -8.78 -6.12 -16.80
N GLU A 309 -8.76 -6.97 -17.82
CA GLU A 309 -9.60 -6.84 -19.01
C GLU A 309 -11.10 -6.83 -18.62
N HIS A 310 -11.54 -7.78 -17.79
CA HIS A 310 -12.89 -7.80 -17.23
C HIS A 310 -13.21 -6.52 -16.44
N PHE A 311 -12.23 -6.03 -15.66
CA PHE A 311 -12.35 -4.75 -14.97
C PHE A 311 -12.61 -3.59 -15.92
N LEU A 312 -12.00 -3.57 -17.10
CA LEU A 312 -12.13 -2.48 -18.07
C LEU A 312 -13.35 -2.59 -19.00
N MET A 313 -13.82 -3.80 -19.29
CA MET A 313 -14.82 -4.03 -20.35
C MET A 313 -16.24 -4.31 -19.82
N CYS A 314 -16.39 -4.86 -18.61
CA CYS A 314 -17.68 -5.35 -18.15
C CYS A 314 -18.62 -4.22 -17.68
N ALA A 315 -19.64 -3.87 -18.46
CA ALA A 315 -20.64 -2.87 -18.07
C ALA A 315 -21.84 -3.46 -17.30
N ASP A 316 -22.13 -4.75 -17.48
CA ASP A 316 -23.30 -5.41 -16.88
C ASP A 316 -23.03 -5.92 -15.45
N ASP A 317 -23.96 -5.67 -14.53
CA ASP A 317 -23.82 -6.01 -13.10
C ASP A 317 -23.85 -7.53 -12.83
N LYS A 318 -24.59 -8.31 -13.62
CA LYS A 318 -24.66 -9.78 -13.44
C LYS A 318 -23.37 -10.42 -13.96
N GLN A 319 -22.92 -10.02 -15.14
CA GLN A 319 -21.64 -10.45 -15.72
C GLN A 319 -20.46 -10.01 -14.85
N TRP A 320 -20.54 -8.84 -14.20
CA TRP A 320 -19.54 -8.38 -13.27
C TRP A 320 -19.30 -9.38 -12.14
N LYS A 321 -20.37 -9.85 -11.49
CA LYS A 321 -20.29 -10.83 -10.39
C LYS A 321 -19.70 -12.16 -10.85
N LEU A 322 -20.07 -12.63 -12.04
CA LEU A 322 -19.55 -13.87 -12.61
C LEU A 322 -18.05 -13.78 -12.93
N GLY A 323 -17.60 -12.71 -13.59
CA GLY A 323 -16.18 -12.51 -13.89
C GLY A 323 -15.35 -12.25 -12.62
N LYS A 324 -15.91 -11.55 -11.63
CA LYS A 324 -15.30 -11.40 -10.29
C LYS A 324 -15.03 -12.75 -9.65
N ARG A 325 -16.04 -13.63 -9.58
CA ARG A 325 -15.92 -14.99 -9.04
C ARG A 325 -14.95 -15.85 -9.85
N ARG A 326 -14.88 -15.68 -11.18
CA ARG A 326 -13.90 -16.37 -12.04
C ARG A 326 -12.47 -15.99 -11.67
N ALA A 327 -12.18 -14.69 -11.58
CA ALA A 327 -10.85 -14.19 -11.20
C ALA A 327 -10.48 -14.54 -9.74
N GLU A 328 -11.46 -14.72 -8.85
CA GLU A 328 -11.22 -15.17 -7.47
C GLU A 328 -10.89 -16.66 -7.36
N LYS A 329 -11.35 -17.47 -8.32
CA LYS A 329 -11.08 -18.92 -8.42
C LYS A 329 -9.88 -19.25 -9.31
N ASP A 330 -9.12 -18.24 -9.74
CA ASP A 330 -7.93 -18.43 -10.56
C ASP A 330 -6.89 -19.26 -9.78
N GLU A 331 -6.54 -20.43 -10.33
CA GLU A 331 -5.54 -21.34 -9.74
C GLU A 331 -4.11 -20.95 -10.16
N MET A 332 -3.95 -20.14 -11.21
CA MET A 332 -2.66 -19.68 -11.74
C MET A 332 -2.12 -18.49 -10.94
N VAL A 333 -1.97 -18.70 -9.63
CA VAL A 333 -1.55 -17.71 -8.64
C VAL A 333 -0.30 -18.20 -7.90
N GLY A 334 0.51 -17.28 -7.39
CA GLY A 334 1.70 -17.59 -6.59
C GLY A 334 2.71 -18.48 -7.34
N ALA A 335 2.91 -19.71 -6.87
CA ALA A 335 3.83 -20.68 -7.46
C ALA A 335 3.45 -21.09 -8.89
N HIS A 336 2.16 -21.28 -9.16
CA HIS A 336 1.66 -21.71 -10.46
C HIS A 336 1.85 -20.63 -11.52
N PHE A 337 1.81 -19.36 -11.12
CA PHE A 337 2.09 -18.24 -12.01
C PHE A 337 3.49 -18.34 -12.64
N MET A 338 4.49 -18.87 -11.93
CA MET A 338 5.85 -19.07 -12.48
C MET A 338 5.90 -20.02 -13.68
N LEU A 339 4.92 -20.95 -13.79
CA LEU A 339 4.82 -21.88 -14.91
C LEU A 339 4.36 -21.20 -16.21
N THR A 340 3.83 -19.98 -16.13
CA THR A 340 3.37 -19.21 -17.29
C THR A 340 4.52 -18.55 -18.06
N PHE A 341 5.71 -18.48 -17.45
CA PHE A 341 6.86 -17.78 -18.01
C PHE A 341 7.58 -18.59 -19.09
N GLN A 342 7.80 -17.94 -20.22
CA GLN A 342 8.70 -18.42 -21.27
C GLN A 342 10.01 -17.65 -21.19
N ILE A 343 11.09 -18.34 -20.80
CA ILE A 343 12.41 -17.74 -20.66
C ILE A 343 13.29 -17.99 -21.90
N PRO A 344 14.27 -17.11 -22.18
CA PRO A 344 15.27 -17.35 -23.22
C PRO A 344 16.12 -18.60 -22.95
N ASN A 345 16.67 -19.18 -24.03
CA ASN A 345 17.60 -20.32 -23.92
C ASN A 345 19.03 -19.91 -23.46
N GLU A 346 19.32 -18.60 -23.42
CA GLU A 346 20.63 -18.08 -23.03
C GLU A 346 21.00 -18.47 -21.60
N HIS A 347 22.27 -18.88 -21.42
CA HIS A 347 22.81 -19.20 -20.12
C HIS A 347 23.34 -17.94 -19.44
N GLN A 348 22.89 -17.66 -18.22
CA GLN A 348 23.44 -16.61 -17.37
C GLN A 348 24.18 -17.28 -16.21
N ASP A 349 25.36 -16.75 -15.86
CA ASP A 349 26.03 -17.13 -14.63
C ASP A 349 25.18 -16.69 -13.44
N LEU A 350 24.94 -17.61 -12.50
CA LEU A 350 24.16 -17.31 -11.32
C LEU A 350 24.86 -16.31 -10.39
N GLN A 351 26.20 -16.30 -10.38
CA GLN A 351 26.96 -15.34 -9.60
C GLN A 351 26.75 -13.92 -10.12
N ASP A 352 26.85 -13.72 -11.44
CA ASP A 352 26.60 -12.41 -12.07
C ASP A 352 25.17 -11.91 -11.79
N VAL A 353 24.20 -12.82 -11.82
CA VAL A 353 22.80 -12.48 -11.51
C VAL A 353 22.64 -12.11 -10.02
N GLU A 354 23.28 -12.84 -9.11
CA GLU A 354 23.28 -12.54 -7.67
C GLU A 354 23.90 -11.17 -7.38
N GLU A 355 25.06 -10.85 -7.98
CA GLU A 355 25.72 -9.54 -7.86
C GLU A 355 24.87 -8.39 -8.40
N ARG A 356 24.19 -8.61 -9.53
CA ARG A 356 23.25 -7.63 -10.11
C ARG A 356 22.06 -7.37 -9.18
N ILE A 357 21.51 -8.41 -8.56
CA ILE A 357 20.40 -8.28 -7.61
C ILE A 357 20.84 -7.54 -6.34
N ASP A 358 22.04 -7.81 -5.85
CA ASP A 358 22.60 -7.09 -4.69
C ASP A 358 22.83 -5.61 -5.00
N SER A 359 23.36 -5.31 -6.19
CA SER A 359 23.48 -3.93 -6.66
C SER A 359 22.13 -3.22 -6.72
N PHE A 360 21.11 -3.91 -7.24
CA PHE A 360 19.76 -3.36 -7.30
C PHE A 360 19.13 -3.19 -5.92
N LYS A 361 19.36 -4.11 -4.97
CA LYS A 361 18.89 -3.98 -3.59
C LYS A 361 19.41 -2.70 -2.94
N VAL A 362 20.72 -2.43 -3.08
CA VAL A 362 21.34 -1.21 -2.56
C VAL A 362 20.75 0.03 -3.24
N PHE A 363 20.60 -0.01 -4.57
CA PHE A 363 19.96 1.05 -5.33
C PHE A 363 18.52 1.33 -4.87
N ALA A 364 17.68 0.30 -4.77
CA ALA A 364 16.27 0.41 -4.41
C ALA A 364 16.12 1.02 -3.01
N LYS A 365 16.95 0.58 -2.05
CA LYS A 365 16.95 1.16 -0.70
C LYS A 365 17.35 2.64 -0.71
N LYS A 366 18.43 2.99 -1.42
CA LYS A 366 18.86 4.39 -1.50
C LYS A 366 17.83 5.27 -2.20
N MET A 367 17.18 4.75 -3.24
CA MET A 367 16.12 5.46 -3.95
C MET A 367 14.90 5.68 -3.04
N ASP A 368 14.49 4.68 -2.27
CA ASP A 368 13.38 4.78 -1.31
C ASP A 368 13.63 5.91 -0.30
N ASP A 369 14.80 5.91 0.34
CA ASP A 369 15.20 6.96 1.29
C ASP A 369 15.18 8.36 0.63
N SER A 370 15.64 8.46 -0.63
CA SER A 370 15.71 9.73 -1.36
C SER A 370 14.33 10.22 -1.79
N VAL A 371 13.44 9.31 -2.21
CA VAL A 371 12.04 9.62 -2.54
C VAL A 371 11.28 10.04 -1.28
N MET A 372 11.51 9.40 -0.13
CA MET A 372 10.94 9.82 1.15
C MET A 372 11.41 11.22 1.54
N GLN A 373 12.71 11.51 1.42
CA GLN A 373 13.26 12.84 1.70
C GLN A 373 12.63 13.91 0.81
N LEU A 374 12.56 13.66 -0.51
CA LEU A 374 11.96 14.60 -1.45
C LEU A 374 10.46 14.80 -1.16
N THR A 375 9.73 13.71 -0.85
CA THR A 375 8.32 13.78 -0.47
C THR A 375 8.12 14.66 0.77
N HIS A 376 8.99 14.53 1.77
CA HIS A 376 8.95 15.36 2.96
C HIS A 376 9.14 16.84 2.62
N VAL A 377 10.24 17.19 1.95
CA VAL A 377 10.57 18.58 1.58
C VAL A 377 9.47 19.20 0.71
N THR A 378 8.96 18.47 -0.28
CA THR A 378 7.88 18.95 -1.15
C THR A 378 6.59 19.17 -0.36
N SER A 379 6.26 18.28 0.58
CA SER A 379 5.08 18.45 1.46
C SER A 379 5.21 19.68 2.37
N GLU A 380 6.42 19.95 2.88
CA GLU A 380 6.67 21.18 3.63
C GLU A 380 6.54 22.43 2.77
N LEU A 381 7.04 22.38 1.54
CA LEU A 381 6.94 23.49 0.60
C LEU A 381 5.48 23.80 0.26
N VAL A 382 4.65 22.77 0.04
CA VAL A 382 3.18 22.92 -0.12
C VAL A 382 2.57 23.68 1.06
N ARG A 383 2.89 23.28 2.30
CA ARG A 383 2.36 23.94 3.50
C ARG A 383 2.77 25.42 3.58
N LYS A 384 4.01 25.72 3.19
CA LYS A 384 4.51 27.10 3.11
C LYS A 384 3.77 27.90 2.05
N HIS A 385 3.46 27.33 0.88
CA HIS A 385 2.69 28.00 -0.16
C HIS A 385 1.26 28.32 0.29
N LEU A 386 0.55 27.33 0.84
CA LEU A 386 -0.85 27.48 1.25
C LEU A 386 -1.04 28.46 2.41
N GLY A 387 -0.05 28.56 3.30
CA GLY A 387 -0.14 29.38 4.51
C GLY A 387 0.92 30.47 4.60
N GLY A 388 2.18 30.07 4.74
CA GLY A 388 3.30 30.97 5.06
C GLY A 388 3.48 32.11 4.06
N PHE A 389 3.72 31.78 2.79
CA PHE A 389 3.94 32.77 1.73
C PHE A 389 2.72 33.67 1.52
N ARG A 390 1.51 33.09 1.50
CA ARG A 390 0.27 33.86 1.41
C ARG A 390 0.19 34.94 2.50
N LYS A 391 0.43 34.56 3.76
CA LYS A 391 0.36 35.47 4.91
C LYS A 391 1.41 36.58 4.85
N GLU A 392 2.65 36.26 4.47
CA GLU A 392 3.71 37.27 4.38
C GLU A 392 3.41 38.31 3.29
N PHE A 393 2.95 37.88 2.11
CA PHE A 393 2.58 38.80 1.04
C PHE A 393 1.34 39.63 1.36
N GLN A 394 0.33 39.04 2.02
CA GLN A 394 -0.82 39.80 2.53
C GLN A 394 -0.40 40.83 3.59
N ARG A 395 0.51 40.49 4.50
CA ARG A 395 1.02 41.43 5.51
C ARG A 395 1.75 42.61 4.87
N LEU A 396 2.58 42.35 3.86
CA LEU A 396 3.24 43.39 3.08
C LEU A 396 2.21 44.27 2.33
N GLY A 397 1.21 43.65 1.70
CA GLY A 397 0.14 44.34 1.00
C GLY A 397 -0.65 45.29 1.91
N ASN A 398 -1.03 44.82 3.10
CA ASN A 398 -1.70 45.61 4.12
C ASN A 398 -0.86 46.81 4.57
N ALA A 399 0.45 46.64 4.76
CA ALA A 399 1.33 47.73 5.16
C ALA A 399 1.38 48.86 4.12
N PHE A 400 1.43 48.54 2.82
CA PHE A 400 1.33 49.54 1.75
C PHE A 400 -0.02 50.27 1.78
N GLN A 401 -1.13 49.55 1.98
CA GLN A 401 -2.44 50.18 2.07
C GLN A 401 -2.56 51.13 3.27
N SER A 402 -1.99 50.77 4.42
CA SER A 402 -1.95 51.65 5.61
C SER A 402 -1.16 52.94 5.36
N ILE A 403 -0.03 52.86 4.63
CA ILE A 403 0.74 54.05 4.24
C ILE A 403 -0.09 54.93 3.29
N SER A 404 -0.70 54.33 2.27
CA SER A 404 -1.59 55.04 1.35
C SER A 404 -2.72 55.76 2.08
N GLN A 405 -3.38 55.10 3.03
CA GLN A 405 -4.43 55.71 3.85
C GLN A 405 -3.90 56.90 4.67
N SER A 406 -2.68 56.79 5.22
CA SER A 406 -2.07 57.86 5.99
C SER A 406 -1.79 59.11 5.15
N PHE A 407 -1.40 58.94 3.88
CA PHE A 407 -1.16 60.05 2.95
C PHE A 407 -2.44 60.82 2.58
N LEU A 408 -3.61 60.19 2.71
CA LEU A 408 -4.90 60.83 2.44
C LEU A 408 -5.43 61.66 3.63
N LEU A 409 -4.79 61.60 4.80
CA LEU A 409 -5.26 62.28 6.01
C LEU A 409 -4.99 63.79 6.07
N ASP A 410 -4.13 64.31 5.18
CA ASP A 410 -3.78 65.74 5.11
C ASP A 410 -4.09 66.32 3.70
N PRO A 411 -5.37 66.63 3.40
CA PRO A 411 -5.83 67.00 2.06
C PRO A 411 -5.09 68.14 1.35
N PRO A 412 -4.65 69.25 1.99
CA PRO A 412 -3.96 70.31 1.27
C PRO A 412 -2.58 69.91 0.72
N TYR A 413 -1.99 68.80 1.21
CA TYR A 413 -0.66 68.31 0.82
C TYR A 413 -0.69 66.87 0.28
N ASN A 414 -1.87 66.30 0.06
CA ASN A 414 -1.99 64.93 -0.43
C ASN A 414 -1.72 64.86 -1.95
N SER A 415 -1.28 63.68 -2.41
CA SER A 415 -1.27 63.33 -3.83
C SER A 415 -2.13 62.09 -4.01
N ASP A 416 -3.31 62.28 -4.59
CA ASP A 416 -4.25 61.18 -4.84
C ASP A 416 -3.65 60.15 -5.81
N SER A 417 -2.90 60.59 -6.82
CA SER A 417 -2.27 59.71 -7.80
C SER A 417 -1.23 58.79 -7.13
N LEU A 418 -0.35 59.35 -6.28
CA LEU A 418 0.65 58.59 -5.54
C LEU A 418 -0.01 57.67 -4.51
N SER A 419 -0.99 58.17 -3.76
CA SER A 419 -1.68 57.38 -2.73
C SER A 419 -2.42 56.20 -3.38
N ASN A 420 -3.06 56.40 -4.53
CA ASN A 420 -3.69 55.33 -5.29
C ASN A 420 -2.69 54.30 -5.85
N ALA A 421 -1.53 54.74 -6.35
CA ALA A 421 -0.48 53.83 -6.81
C ALA A 421 0.05 52.95 -5.65
N ILE A 422 0.30 53.53 -4.48
CA ILE A 422 0.71 52.78 -3.27
C ILE A 422 -0.38 51.81 -2.80
N SER A 423 -1.64 52.23 -2.81
CA SER A 423 -2.78 51.34 -2.49
C SER A 423 -2.84 50.15 -3.44
N HIS A 424 -2.65 50.40 -4.74
CA HIS A 424 -2.63 49.36 -5.77
C HIS A 424 -1.45 48.39 -5.59
N THR A 425 -0.28 48.89 -5.21
CA THR A 425 0.86 48.05 -4.83
C THR A 425 0.48 47.11 -3.69
N GLY A 426 -0.25 47.60 -2.69
CA GLY A 426 -0.77 46.76 -1.61
C GLY A 426 -1.65 45.61 -2.10
N ARG A 427 -2.64 45.91 -2.95
CA ARG A 427 -3.52 44.90 -3.56
C ARG A 427 -2.77 43.92 -4.46
N THR A 428 -1.73 44.39 -5.14
CA THR A 428 -0.87 43.56 -5.99
C THR A 428 -0.19 42.48 -5.17
N TYR A 429 0.38 42.84 -4.02
CA TYR A 429 1.03 41.88 -3.14
C TYR A 429 0.04 40.91 -2.49
N GLU A 430 -1.16 41.34 -2.13
CA GLU A 430 -2.22 40.42 -1.71
C GLU A 430 -2.55 39.39 -2.79
N ASN A 431 -2.73 39.83 -4.03
CA ASN A 431 -2.96 38.93 -5.18
C ASN A 431 -1.80 37.97 -5.41
N ILE A 432 -0.55 38.42 -5.29
CA ILE A 432 0.63 37.54 -5.36
C ILE A 432 0.57 36.48 -4.26
N GLY A 433 0.16 36.85 -3.03
CA GLY A 433 -0.06 35.91 -1.94
C GLY A 433 -1.07 34.80 -2.29
N GLU A 434 -2.20 35.16 -2.91
CA GLU A 434 -3.18 34.19 -3.41
C GLU A 434 -2.62 33.31 -4.53
N MET A 435 -1.84 33.89 -5.46
CA MET A 435 -1.16 33.13 -6.51
C MET A 435 -0.22 32.07 -5.92
N PHE A 436 0.52 32.38 -4.86
CA PHE A 436 1.35 31.40 -4.14
C PHE A 436 0.51 30.30 -3.49
N ALA A 437 -0.63 30.64 -2.89
CA ALA A 437 -1.53 29.66 -2.27
C ALA A 437 -2.12 28.70 -3.31
N GLU A 438 -2.42 29.20 -4.51
CA GLU A 438 -2.97 28.37 -5.58
C GLU A 438 -1.91 27.54 -6.33
N GLN A 439 -0.66 27.97 -6.35
CA GLN A 439 0.37 27.36 -7.19
C GLN A 439 0.56 25.84 -7.00
N PRO A 440 0.57 25.27 -5.78
CA PRO A 440 0.82 23.84 -5.56
C PRO A 440 -0.06 22.88 -6.38
N LYS A 441 -1.28 23.31 -6.76
CA LYS A 441 -2.20 22.49 -7.56
C LYS A 441 -1.74 22.24 -8.99
N TYR A 442 -0.83 23.07 -9.50
CA TYR A 442 -0.31 22.95 -10.87
C TYR A 442 1.00 22.17 -10.95
N ASP A 443 1.73 22.00 -9.86
CA ASP A 443 3.08 21.42 -9.87
C ASP A 443 3.37 20.47 -8.70
N LEU A 444 3.42 20.96 -7.46
CA LEU A 444 3.87 20.21 -6.29
C LEU A 444 2.95 19.02 -5.97
N PHE A 445 1.64 19.16 -6.17
CA PHE A 445 0.71 18.04 -6.00
C PHE A 445 0.97 16.90 -6.99
N HIS A 446 1.25 17.22 -8.25
CA HIS A 446 1.59 16.21 -9.26
C HIS A 446 2.92 15.51 -8.94
N MET A 447 3.90 16.27 -8.45
CA MET A 447 5.16 15.70 -7.97
C MET A 447 4.93 14.74 -6.80
N LEU A 448 4.18 15.16 -5.77
CA LEU A 448 3.86 14.30 -4.62
C LEU A 448 3.11 13.02 -5.02
N ASP A 449 2.20 13.12 -5.98
CA ASP A 449 1.44 11.96 -6.46
C ASP A 449 2.35 10.98 -7.22
N LYS A 450 3.28 11.45 -8.06
CA LYS A 450 4.31 10.59 -8.70
C LYS A 450 5.27 9.99 -7.67
N LEU A 451 5.72 10.75 -6.68
CA LEU A 451 6.60 10.21 -5.63
C LEU A 451 5.89 9.11 -4.81
N SER A 452 4.61 9.31 -4.49
CA SER A 452 3.79 8.30 -3.80
C SER A 452 3.64 7.00 -4.61
N LEU A 453 3.57 7.08 -5.94
CA LEU A 453 3.57 5.89 -6.82
C LEU A 453 4.88 5.09 -6.64
N TYR A 454 6.03 5.77 -6.70
CA TYR A 454 7.34 5.13 -6.56
C TYR A 454 7.60 4.59 -5.16
N GLN A 455 7.07 5.21 -4.10
CA GLN A 455 7.13 4.63 -2.75
C GLN A 455 6.42 3.27 -2.69
N GLY A 456 5.24 3.16 -3.30
CA GLY A 456 4.51 1.88 -3.38
C GLY A 456 5.25 0.84 -4.23
N LEU A 457 5.87 1.23 -5.34
CA LEU A 457 6.67 0.32 -6.16
C LEU A 457 7.92 -0.17 -5.41
N LEU A 458 8.59 0.74 -4.68
CA LEU A 458 9.82 0.44 -3.95
C LEU A 458 9.58 -0.45 -2.73
N SER A 459 8.42 -0.33 -2.06
CA SER A 459 8.08 -1.18 -0.92
C SER A 459 7.90 -2.66 -1.28
N ASN A 460 7.68 -2.99 -2.56
CA ASN A 460 7.52 -4.38 -3.01
C ASN A 460 8.86 -5.11 -3.21
N PHE A 461 9.92 -4.38 -3.56
CA PHE A 461 11.19 -5.01 -3.94
C PHE A 461 11.90 -5.78 -2.80
N PRO A 462 11.84 -5.38 -1.52
CA PRO A 462 12.43 -6.18 -0.44
C PRO A 462 11.93 -7.63 -0.43
N ASP A 463 10.62 -7.83 -0.55
CA ASP A 463 10.02 -9.17 -0.61
C ASP A 463 10.40 -9.89 -1.90
N ILE A 464 10.28 -9.24 -3.06
CA ILE A 464 10.61 -9.84 -4.37
C ILE A 464 12.08 -10.29 -4.43
N ILE A 465 13.01 -9.46 -3.92
CA ILE A 465 14.44 -9.78 -3.86
C ILE A 465 14.67 -10.97 -2.90
N HIS A 466 13.95 -11.02 -1.79
CA HIS A 466 14.03 -12.15 -0.85
C HIS A 466 13.63 -13.47 -1.51
N LEU A 467 12.64 -13.46 -2.42
CA LEU A 467 12.26 -14.66 -3.19
C LEU A 467 13.44 -15.22 -3.98
N GLN A 468 14.15 -14.37 -4.70
CA GLN A 468 15.27 -14.78 -5.53
C GLN A 468 16.50 -15.20 -4.70
N LYS A 469 16.76 -14.53 -3.58
CA LYS A 469 17.81 -14.96 -2.64
C LYS A 469 17.53 -16.33 -2.03
N GLY A 470 16.26 -16.60 -1.67
CA GLY A 470 15.82 -17.93 -1.24
C GLY A 470 16.04 -18.99 -2.32
N ALA A 471 15.73 -18.67 -3.59
CA ALA A 471 15.99 -19.56 -4.71
C ALA A 471 17.49 -19.85 -4.90
N PHE A 472 18.37 -18.86 -4.77
CA PHE A 472 19.83 -19.09 -4.82
C PHE A 472 20.33 -19.97 -3.69
N ALA A 473 19.84 -19.78 -2.47
CA ALA A 473 20.17 -20.63 -1.34
C ALA A 473 19.81 -22.10 -1.61
N LYS A 474 18.63 -22.35 -2.21
CA LYS A 474 18.21 -23.70 -2.59
C LYS A 474 19.06 -24.30 -3.71
N VAL A 475 19.53 -23.50 -4.67
CA VAL A 475 20.49 -23.98 -5.68
C VAL A 475 21.81 -24.39 -5.02
N LYS A 476 22.38 -23.55 -4.15
CA LYS A 476 23.63 -23.85 -3.43
C LYS A 476 23.50 -25.09 -2.55
N GLU A 477 22.37 -25.24 -1.85
CA GLU A 477 22.05 -26.41 -1.03
C GLU A 477 21.92 -27.69 -1.89
N SER A 478 21.17 -27.62 -2.99
CA SER A 478 20.97 -28.76 -3.90
C SER A 478 22.27 -29.24 -4.54
N GLN A 479 23.15 -28.31 -4.95
CA GLN A 479 24.45 -28.64 -5.52
C GLN A 479 25.32 -29.38 -4.49
N ARG A 480 25.42 -28.84 -3.26
CA ARG A 480 26.17 -29.48 -2.18
C ARG A 480 25.66 -30.89 -1.88
N MET A 481 24.34 -31.09 -1.80
CA MET A 481 23.77 -32.42 -1.58
C MET A 481 24.05 -33.38 -2.72
N SER A 482 24.10 -32.89 -3.97
CA SER A 482 24.47 -33.70 -5.12
C SER A 482 25.95 -34.10 -5.10
N ASP A 483 26.83 -33.16 -4.76
CA ASP A 483 28.27 -33.40 -4.60
C ASP A 483 28.57 -34.39 -3.46
N GLU A 484 27.75 -34.38 -2.39
CA GLU A 484 27.78 -35.34 -1.28
C GLU A 484 27.14 -36.70 -1.63
N GLY A 485 26.62 -36.89 -2.85
CA GLY A 485 25.96 -38.12 -3.31
C GLY A 485 24.58 -38.37 -2.68
N LYS A 486 23.99 -37.37 -2.03
CA LYS A 486 22.68 -37.46 -1.35
C LYS A 486 21.52 -37.03 -2.24
N MET A 487 21.79 -36.51 -3.43
CA MET A 487 20.78 -36.00 -4.35
C MET A 487 21.21 -36.27 -5.80
N ASP A 488 20.24 -36.66 -6.63
CA ASP A 488 20.49 -36.92 -8.04
C ASP A 488 20.80 -35.62 -8.82
N GLN A 489 21.70 -35.72 -9.81
CA GLN A 489 22.12 -34.57 -10.61
C GLN A 489 20.97 -34.00 -11.46
N GLU A 490 20.02 -34.84 -11.91
CA GLU A 490 18.86 -34.39 -12.68
C GLU A 490 17.92 -33.54 -11.81
N GLU A 491 17.71 -33.95 -10.56
CA GLU A 491 16.90 -33.20 -9.60
C GLU A 491 17.55 -31.85 -9.26
N ALA A 492 18.88 -31.81 -9.05
CA ALA A 492 19.62 -30.58 -8.79
C ALA A 492 19.60 -29.64 -10.01
N HIS A 493 19.68 -30.21 -11.22
CA HIS A 493 19.53 -29.45 -12.47
C HIS A 493 18.11 -28.86 -12.59
N GLY A 494 17.08 -29.59 -12.18
CA GLY A 494 15.70 -29.11 -12.14
C GLY A 494 15.53 -27.89 -11.23
N ILE A 495 16.09 -27.92 -10.02
CA ILE A 495 16.10 -26.78 -9.07
C ILE A 495 16.79 -25.57 -9.71
N ARG A 496 17.97 -25.79 -10.32
CA ARG A 496 18.72 -24.74 -11.02
C ARG A 496 17.91 -24.11 -12.16
N LYS A 497 17.21 -24.92 -12.97
CA LYS A 497 16.36 -24.44 -14.08
C LYS A 497 15.20 -23.57 -13.59
N ARG A 498 14.55 -23.96 -12.49
CA ARG A 498 13.44 -23.19 -11.90
C ARG A 498 13.94 -21.89 -11.24
N CYS A 499 15.10 -21.92 -10.58
CA CYS A 499 15.76 -20.71 -10.08
C CYS A 499 16.09 -19.70 -11.19
N ARG A 500 16.56 -20.19 -12.35
CA ARG A 500 16.76 -19.33 -13.53
C ARG A 500 15.47 -18.66 -13.97
N THR A 501 14.33 -19.35 -13.92
CA THR A 501 13.03 -18.79 -14.33
C THR A 501 12.67 -17.57 -13.48
N VAL A 502 12.79 -17.67 -12.15
CA VAL A 502 12.55 -16.56 -11.22
C VAL A 502 13.57 -15.44 -11.43
N GLY A 503 14.84 -15.78 -11.67
CA GLY A 503 15.91 -14.80 -11.93
C GLY A 503 15.72 -14.00 -13.21
N PHE A 504 15.23 -14.62 -14.29
CA PHE A 504 14.86 -13.92 -15.53
C PHE A 504 13.68 -12.97 -15.29
N ALA A 505 12.64 -13.41 -14.58
CA ALA A 505 11.47 -12.60 -14.27
C ALA A 505 11.83 -11.38 -13.42
N LEU A 506 12.65 -11.55 -12.37
CA LEU A 506 13.11 -10.44 -11.55
C LEU A 506 13.97 -9.43 -12.34
N GLN A 507 14.88 -9.90 -13.19
CA GLN A 507 15.67 -9.00 -14.04
C GLN A 507 14.80 -8.22 -15.04
N ALA A 508 13.79 -8.88 -15.62
CA ALA A 508 12.82 -8.24 -16.50
C ALA A 508 12.03 -7.16 -15.75
N GLU A 509 11.61 -7.44 -14.52
CA GLU A 509 10.91 -6.49 -13.65
C GLU A 509 11.79 -5.29 -13.26
N MET A 510 13.03 -5.53 -12.84
CA MET A 510 14.00 -4.47 -12.55
C MET A 510 14.23 -3.58 -13.76
N ASN A 511 14.34 -4.17 -14.95
CA ASN A 511 14.51 -3.44 -16.20
C ASN A 511 13.28 -2.62 -16.55
N HIS A 512 12.07 -3.16 -16.39
CA HIS A 512 10.82 -2.42 -16.59
C HIS A 512 10.71 -1.25 -15.60
N PHE A 513 11.02 -1.47 -14.33
CA PHE A 513 11.06 -0.41 -13.31
C PHE A 513 12.01 0.73 -13.72
N HIS A 514 13.23 0.41 -14.16
CA HIS A 514 14.19 1.43 -14.61
C HIS A 514 13.72 2.20 -15.84
N GLN A 515 13.11 1.51 -16.81
CA GLN A 515 12.54 2.13 -18.01
C GLN A 515 11.45 3.13 -17.65
N ARG A 516 10.51 2.72 -16.79
CA ARG A 516 9.41 3.58 -16.37
C ARG A 516 9.90 4.75 -15.52
N ARG A 517 10.84 4.50 -14.60
CA ARG A 517 11.49 5.51 -13.77
C ARG A 517 12.08 6.65 -14.59
N GLU A 518 12.81 6.34 -15.65
CA GLU A 518 13.47 7.35 -16.47
C GLU A 518 12.44 8.27 -17.15
N VAL A 519 11.38 7.69 -17.72
CA VAL A 519 10.30 8.44 -18.36
C VAL A 519 9.54 9.30 -17.34
N ASP A 520 9.10 8.69 -16.24
CA ASP A 520 8.28 9.38 -15.23
C ASP A 520 9.02 10.53 -14.56
N PHE A 521 10.28 10.34 -14.15
CA PHE A 521 11.04 11.40 -13.49
C PHE A 521 11.40 12.52 -14.47
N LYS A 522 11.69 12.19 -15.73
CA LYS A 522 11.89 13.19 -16.78
C LYS A 522 10.63 14.05 -16.96
N GLU A 523 9.48 13.42 -17.15
CA GLU A 523 8.20 14.12 -17.33
C GLU A 523 7.83 14.94 -16.10
N MET A 524 7.99 14.39 -14.90
CA MET A 524 7.75 15.07 -13.62
C MET A 524 8.59 16.34 -13.50
N MET A 525 9.90 16.25 -13.73
CA MET A 525 10.80 17.41 -13.62
C MET A 525 10.54 18.45 -14.71
N GLN A 526 10.24 18.02 -15.94
CA GLN A 526 9.86 18.94 -17.02
C GLN A 526 8.55 19.68 -16.71
N ALA A 527 7.53 18.97 -16.22
CA ALA A 527 6.26 19.56 -15.86
C ALA A 527 6.43 20.58 -14.71
N TYR A 528 7.15 20.19 -13.66
CA TYR A 528 7.46 21.07 -12.52
C TYR A 528 8.15 22.37 -12.96
N LEU A 529 9.24 22.27 -13.72
CA LEU A 529 10.01 23.45 -14.14
C LEU A 529 9.21 24.35 -15.07
N ARG A 530 8.41 23.80 -16.00
CA ARG A 530 7.54 24.60 -16.88
C ARG A 530 6.52 25.40 -16.07
N GLN A 531 5.90 24.78 -15.06
CA GLN A 531 4.92 25.45 -14.20
C GLN A 531 5.55 26.51 -13.30
N GLN A 532 6.75 26.25 -12.77
CA GLN A 532 7.50 27.23 -11.99
C GLN A 532 7.91 28.45 -12.84
N ILE A 533 8.39 28.23 -14.07
CA ILE A 533 8.71 29.32 -15.01
C ILE A 533 7.45 30.17 -15.27
N ALA A 534 6.35 29.53 -15.64
CA ALA A 534 5.08 30.22 -15.91
C ALA A 534 4.56 30.97 -14.67
N PHE A 535 4.75 30.43 -13.47
CA PHE A 535 4.38 31.07 -12.22
C PHE A 535 5.17 32.36 -11.98
N TYR A 536 6.50 32.30 -11.98
CA TYR A 536 7.32 33.48 -11.71
C TYR A 536 7.20 34.55 -12.81
N GLN A 537 6.96 34.15 -14.07
CA GLN A 537 6.62 35.10 -15.13
C GLN A 537 5.31 35.84 -14.85
N ARG A 538 4.26 35.14 -14.39
CA ARG A 538 2.99 35.78 -14.01
C ARG A 538 3.17 36.74 -12.82
N VAL A 539 3.98 36.36 -11.83
CA VAL A 539 4.31 37.25 -10.70
C VAL A 539 5.04 38.50 -11.20
N GLY A 540 6.06 38.34 -12.06
CA GLY A 540 6.77 39.46 -12.68
C GLY A 540 5.84 40.41 -13.43
N GLN A 541 4.90 39.88 -14.21
CA GLN A 541 3.91 40.70 -14.93
C GLN A 541 2.99 41.50 -13.99
N GLN A 542 2.62 40.97 -12.83
CA GLN A 542 1.85 41.72 -11.84
C GLN A 542 2.66 42.91 -11.33
N LEU A 543 3.92 42.69 -10.97
CA LEU A 543 4.82 43.75 -10.50
C LEU A 543 5.08 44.80 -11.58
N GLU A 544 5.31 44.41 -12.82
CA GLU A 544 5.51 45.34 -13.95
C GLU A 544 4.29 46.22 -14.21
N ARG A 545 3.07 45.66 -14.13
CA ARG A 545 1.83 46.44 -14.31
C ARG A 545 1.68 47.49 -13.21
N THR A 546 1.96 47.10 -11.98
CA THR A 546 1.89 47.97 -10.80
C THR A 546 2.96 49.06 -10.83
N LEU A 547 4.18 48.73 -11.27
CA LEU A 547 5.27 49.70 -11.42
C LEU A 547 4.88 50.87 -12.35
N ARG A 548 4.18 50.59 -13.45
CA ARG A 548 3.76 51.62 -14.42
C ARG A 548 2.81 52.67 -13.84
N MET A 549 2.19 52.40 -12.69
CA MET A 549 1.36 53.39 -12.01
C MET A 549 2.18 54.56 -11.42
N TYR A 550 3.50 54.39 -11.33
CA TYR A 550 4.41 55.41 -10.82
C TYR A 550 5.07 56.27 -11.90
N ASP A 551 4.91 55.93 -13.18
CA ASP A 551 5.66 56.58 -14.29
C ASP A 551 5.24 58.03 -14.58
N ASN A 552 4.04 58.45 -14.16
CA ASN A 552 3.48 59.78 -14.44
C ASN A 552 2.96 60.49 -13.17
N LEU A 553 3.56 60.22 -12.01
CA LEU A 553 3.16 60.80 -10.72
C LEU A 553 3.74 62.18 -10.45
#